data_AF-A0A0D0DZN5-F1
#
_entry.id   AF-A0A0D0DZN5-F1
#
_cell.length_a   1.000
_cell.length_b   1.000
_cell.length_c   1.000
_cell.angle_alpha   90.00
_cell.angle_beta   90.00
_cell.angle_gamma   90.00
#
_symmetry.space_group_name_H-M   'P 1'
#
loop_
_entity.id
_entity.type
_entity.pdbx_description
1 polymer ?
#
loop_
_entity_poly.entity_id
_entity_poly.type
_entity_poly.pdbx_seq_one_letter_code
_entity_poly.pdbx_strand_id
1 'polypeptide(L)'
;GYRPLTRKKFIFVLANAATQAGTKPLQGHGIRIGSTLEYLLWDVPFNIIKVKGRWAINAFLMYLRQHAQILTPFIQALPLIH
;
A
#
# COMPACT_ATOMS: atom_id res chain seq x y z
N GLY A 1 -20.86 -19.98 11.69
CA GLY A 1 -19.53 -19.35 11.88
C GLY A 1 -18.95 -18.97 10.53
N TYR A 2 -18.20 -17.87 10.46
CA TYR A 2 -17.55 -17.43 9.22
C TYR A 2 -16.28 -18.22 8.95
N ARG A 3 -16.06 -18.64 7.69
CA ARG A 3 -14.83 -19.30 7.25
C ARG A 3 -14.01 -18.36 6.36
N PRO A 4 -12.70 -18.18 6.61
CA PRO A 4 -11.85 -17.38 5.74
C PRO A 4 -11.83 -17.92 4.31
N LEU A 5 -11.75 -17.02 3.32
CA LEU A 5 -11.56 -17.41 1.93
C LEU A 5 -10.17 -18.01 1.72
N THR A 6 -10.08 -18.96 0.79
CA THR A 6 -8.79 -19.40 0.28
C THR A 6 -8.15 -18.29 -0.57
N ARG A 7 -6.83 -18.25 -0.62
CA ARG A 7 -6.08 -17.34 -1.51
C ARG A 7 -6.59 -17.40 -2.95
N LYS A 8 -6.83 -18.61 -3.48
CA LYS A 8 -7.31 -18.82 -4.85
C LYS A 8 -8.66 -18.14 -5.08
N LYS A 9 -9.62 -18.34 -4.17
CA LYS A 9 -10.96 -17.75 -4.32
C LYS A 9 -10.93 -16.22 -4.18
N PHE A 10 -10.13 -15.70 -3.25
CA PHE A 10 -9.96 -14.26 -3.07
C PHE A 10 -9.39 -13.58 -4.32
N ILE A 11 -8.30 -14.11 -4.87
CA ILE A 11 -7.67 -13.56 -6.09
C ILE A 11 -8.59 -13.70 -7.30
N PHE A 12 -9.33 -14.81 -7.41
CA PHE A 12 -10.32 -14.98 -8.48
C PHE A 12 -11.41 -13.90 -8.45
N VAL A 13 -11.96 -13.59 -7.27
CA VAL A 13 -12.97 -12.54 -7.13
C VAL A 13 -12.41 -11.17 -7.53
N LEU A 14 -11.20 -10.84 -7.09
CA LEU A 14 -10.53 -9.58 -7.45
C LEU A 14 -10.23 -9.48 -8.95
N ALA A 15 -9.79 -10.58 -9.57
CA ALA A 15 -9.51 -10.61 -11.00
C ALA A 15 -10.78 -10.35 -11.81
N ASN A 16 -11.91 -10.98 -11.44
CA ASN A 16 -13.19 -10.75 -12.09
C ASN A 16 -13.63 -9.29 -11.96
N ALA A 17 -13.51 -8.70 -10.76
CA ALA A 17 -13.84 -7.30 -10.53
C ALA A 17 -12.94 -6.36 -11.37
N ALA A 18 -11.64 -6.64 -11.44
CA ALA A 18 -10.71 -5.88 -12.27
C ALA A 18 -11.08 -5.93 -13.76
N THR A 19 -11.40 -7.13 -14.28
CA THR A 19 -11.85 -7.32 -15.67
C THR A 19 -13.15 -6.57 -15.96
N GLN A 20 -14.13 -6.62 -15.06
CA GLN A 20 -15.38 -5.84 -15.21
C GLN A 20 -15.14 -4.33 -15.19
N ALA A 21 -14.13 -3.88 -14.44
CA ALA A 21 -13.71 -2.48 -14.43
C ALA A 21 -12.80 -2.09 -15.62
N GLY A 22 -12.55 -2.98 -16.59
CA GLY A 22 -11.66 -2.71 -17.73
C GLY A 22 -10.18 -2.62 -17.36
N THR A 23 -9.81 -3.10 -16.18
CA THR A 23 -8.43 -3.08 -15.66
C THR A 23 -7.79 -4.46 -15.70
N LYS A 24 -6.46 -4.51 -15.75
CA LYS A 24 -5.74 -5.78 -15.71
C LYS A 24 -5.83 -6.38 -14.29
N PRO A 25 -6.08 -7.69 -14.15
CA PRO A 25 -6.04 -8.36 -12.86
C PRO A 25 -4.74 -8.11 -12.10
N LEU A 26 -4.85 -7.77 -10.82
CA LEU A 26 -3.72 -7.47 -9.96
C LEU A 26 -3.38 -8.66 -9.06
N GLN A 27 -2.08 -8.89 -8.85
CA GLN A 27 -1.61 -9.88 -7.89
C GLN A 27 -1.81 -9.35 -6.46
N GLY A 28 -2.13 -10.24 -5.51
CA GLY A 28 -2.36 -9.84 -4.11
C GLY A 28 -1.19 -9.07 -3.46
N HIS A 29 0.05 -9.45 -3.79
CA HIS A 29 1.23 -8.71 -3.31
C HIS A 29 1.29 -7.29 -3.88
N GLY A 30 1.00 -7.14 -5.18
CA GLY A 30 0.91 -5.85 -5.84
C GLY A 30 -0.18 -4.96 -5.26
N ILE A 31 -1.33 -5.53 -4.89
CA ILE A 31 -2.41 -4.79 -4.21
C ILE A 31 -1.92 -4.27 -2.85
N ARG A 32 -1.26 -5.10 -2.04
CA ARG A 32 -0.72 -4.68 -0.73
C ARG A 32 0.30 -3.55 -0.84
N ILE A 33 1.18 -3.61 -1.85
CA ILE A 33 2.14 -2.54 -2.14
C ILE A 33 1.43 -1.27 -2.61
N GLY A 34 0.53 -1.40 -3.61
CA GLY A 34 -0.21 -0.28 -4.17
C GLY A 34 -1.03 0.46 -3.11
N SER A 35 -1.73 -0.27 -2.23
CA SER A 35 -2.44 0.35 -1.11
C SER A 35 -1.50 1.06 -0.14
N THR A 36 -0.32 0.51 0.14
CA THR A 36 0.70 1.17 0.99
C THR A 36 1.11 2.52 0.38
N LEU A 37 1.36 2.55 -0.93
CA LEU A 37 1.72 3.78 -1.65
C LEU A 37 0.57 4.79 -1.66
N GLU A 38 -0.66 4.35 -1.95
CA GLU A 38 -1.83 5.23 -2.00
C GLU A 38 -2.05 5.95 -0.66
N TYR A 39 -1.93 5.24 0.46
CA TYR A 39 -2.04 5.89 1.75
C TYR A 39 -0.91 6.89 2.03
N LEU A 40 0.31 6.60 1.60
CA LEU A 40 1.44 7.54 1.76
C LEU A 40 1.25 8.80 0.91
N LEU A 41 0.62 8.67 -0.27
CA LEU A 41 0.22 9.81 -1.11
C LEU A 41 -0.91 10.64 -0.48
N TRP A 42 -1.69 10.06 0.44
CA TRP A 42 -2.67 10.76 1.27
C TRP A 42 -2.10 11.21 2.62
N ASP A 43 -0.79 11.41 2.70
CA ASP A 43 -0.07 11.90 3.87
C ASP A 43 -0.24 11.04 5.14
N VAL A 44 -0.62 9.76 5.00
CA VAL A 44 -0.71 8.88 6.17
C VAL A 44 0.70 8.58 6.68
N PRO A 45 0.98 8.78 7.99
CA PRO A 45 2.32 8.59 8.52
C PRO A 45 2.89 7.17 8.35
N PHE A 46 4.20 7.08 8.13
CA PHE A 46 4.91 5.80 7.92
C PHE A 46 4.69 4.77 9.04
N ASN A 47 4.65 5.20 10.30
CA ASN A 47 4.39 4.32 11.44
C ASN A 47 2.98 3.70 11.39
N ILE A 48 1.97 4.47 10.96
CA ILE A 48 0.60 3.98 10.78
C ILE A 48 0.53 2.96 9.65
N ILE A 49 1.17 3.24 8.51
CA ILE A 49 1.20 2.31 7.37
C ILE A 49 2.01 1.05 7.66
N LYS A 50 3.06 1.14 8.47
CA LYS A 50 3.80 -0.02 8.94
C LYS A 50 2.93 -0.97 9.76
N VAL A 51 2.12 -0.44 10.68
CA VAL A 51 1.16 -1.23 11.48
C VAL A 51 0.05 -1.79 10.60
N LYS A 52 -0.60 -0.94 9.79
CA LYS A 52 -1.73 -1.32 8.93
C LYS A 52 -1.33 -2.38 7.90
N GLY A 53 -0.18 -2.19 7.29
CA GLY A 53 0.38 -3.08 6.29
C GLY A 53 1.13 -4.26 6.88
N ARG A 54 1.25 -4.40 8.22
CA ARG A 54 2.02 -5.46 8.90
C ARG A 54 3.41 -5.65 8.29
N TRP A 55 4.09 -4.54 8.04
CA TRP A 55 5.40 -4.55 7.40
C TRP A 55 6.49 -4.83 8.43
N ALA A 56 7.38 -5.77 8.10
CA ALA A 56 8.56 -6.02 8.91
C ALA A 56 9.53 -4.83 8.75
N ILE A 57 9.82 -4.15 9.86
CA ILE A 57 10.76 -3.04 9.96
C ILE A 57 10.55 -2.01 8.82
N ASN A 58 11.40 -2.04 7.80
CA ASN A 58 11.47 -1.09 6.71
C ASN A 58 11.30 -1.78 5.35
N ALA A 59 10.82 -3.04 5.31
CA ALA A 59 10.69 -3.81 4.07
C ALA A 59 9.80 -3.13 3.01
N PHE A 60 8.86 -2.30 3.44
CA PHE A 60 8.01 -1.53 2.52
C PHE A 60 8.76 -0.39 1.82
N LEU A 61 9.87 0.10 2.39
CA LEU A 61 10.67 1.19 1.80
C LEU A 61 11.21 0.81 0.41
N MET A 62 11.53 -0.48 0.20
CA MET A 62 12.00 -0.99 -1.09
C MET A 62 10.96 -0.81 -2.21
N TYR A 63 9.70 -0.63 -1.86
CA TYR A 63 8.59 -0.45 -2.81
C TYR A 63 8.15 1.00 -2.94
N LEU A 64 8.81 1.94 -2.26
CA LEU A 64 8.53 3.36 -2.42
C LEU A 64 8.79 3.78 -3.86
N ARG A 65 7.84 4.52 -4.41
CA ARG A 65 7.90 5.21 -5.69
C ARG A 65 7.41 6.63 -5.45
N GLN A 66 7.65 7.57 -6.37
CA GLN A 66 7.24 8.97 -6.19
C GLN A 66 7.81 9.58 -4.90
N HIS A 67 9.11 9.34 -4.67
CA HIS A 67 9.81 9.72 -3.44
C HIS A 67 9.62 11.20 -3.09
N ALA A 68 9.64 12.10 -4.07
CA ALA A 68 9.43 13.53 -3.84
C ALA A 68 8.05 13.78 -3.22
N GLN A 69 6.98 13.30 -3.83
CA GLN A 69 5.61 13.50 -3.32
C GLN A 69 5.45 12.89 -1.92
N ILE A 70 5.97 11.67 -1.72
CA ILE A 70 5.82 10.96 -0.45
C ILE A 70 6.68 11.58 0.66
N LEU A 71 7.89 12.05 0.38
CA LEU A 71 8.83 12.52 1.41
C LEU A 71 8.73 14.03 1.67
N THR A 72 8.25 14.83 0.73
CA THR A 72 8.17 16.30 0.87
C THR A 72 7.41 16.74 2.13
N PRO A 73 6.22 16.21 2.45
CA PRO A 73 5.51 16.57 3.68
C PRO A 73 6.34 16.28 4.95
N PHE A 74 7.11 15.20 4.96
CA PHE A 74 7.95 14.83 6.10
C PHE A 74 9.21 15.69 6.22
N ILE A 75 9.82 16.07 5.10
CA ILE A 75 10.99 16.96 5.09
C ILE A 75 10.58 18.37 5.55
N GLN A 76 9.42 18.86 5.12
CA GLN A 76 8.91 20.18 5.49
C GLN A 76 8.39 20.25 6.93
N ALA A 77 7.87 19.14 7.47
CA ALA A 77 7.40 19.06 8.86
C ALA A 77 8.55 18.98 9.89
N LEU A 78 9.76 18.67 9.46
CA LEU A 78 10.97 18.82 10.26
C LEU A 78 11.45 20.27 10.11
N PRO A 79 11.29 21.15 11.13
CA PRO A 79 11.97 22.42 11.07
C PRO A 79 13.46 22.11 11.04
N LEU A 80 14.19 22.69 10.08
CA LEU A 80 15.63 22.80 10.14
C LEU A 80 15.97 23.39 11.51
N ILE A 81 16.37 22.53 12.45
CA ILE A 81 16.95 22.99 13.71
C ILE A 81 18.36 23.44 13.32
N HIS A 82 18.43 24.74 12.99
CA HIS A 82 19.60 25.61 12.78
C HIS A 82 20.76 25.05 11.96
#